data_AF-A0A4V6KRA5-F1
#
_entry.id   AF-A0A4V6KRA5-F1
#
_cell.length_a   1.000
_cell.length_b   1.000
_cell.length_c   1.000
_cell.angle_alpha   90.00
_cell.angle_beta   90.00
_cell.angle_gamma   90.00
#
_symmetry.space_group_name_H-M   'P 1'
#
loop_
_entity.id
_entity.type
_entity.pdbx_description
1 polymer ?
#
loop_
_entity_poly.entity_id
_entity_poly.type
_entity_poly.pdbx_seq_one_letter_code
_entity_poly.pdbx_strand_id
1 'polypeptide(L)'
;MKTVSARPHFDAGRFAKQFGDDGHRQGWCLYHLGCKGPETYGNCSTLEFCDVGGGIWPVGIGHPCYGCNEEGIGFTKGIAQLASVENPTPRNAKPEVGIVEGGHVSPTAMGLLGGVVGLVAGVSLMAVKELGRQQKTQRKDDEQPPSKE
;
A
#
# COMPACT_ATOMS: atom_id res chain seq x y z
N MET A 1 -4.91 16.99 2.78
CA MET A 1 -3.67 17.24 3.54
C MET A 1 -2.44 16.73 2.78
N LYS A 2 -1.76 17.56 1.95
CA LYS A 2 -0.88 17.03 0.87
C LYS A 2 0.61 17.41 0.86
N THR A 3 1.16 18.28 1.72
CA THR A 3 2.57 18.71 1.53
C THR A 3 3.25 19.30 2.80
N VAL A 4 4.51 19.02 3.16
CA VAL A 4 5.11 17.74 3.61
C VAL A 4 6.28 17.91 4.62
N SER A 5 6.79 19.11 4.99
CA SER A 5 7.98 19.17 5.86
C SER A 5 7.72 18.98 7.37
N ALA A 6 6.60 19.48 7.92
CA ALA A 6 6.30 19.36 9.36
C ALA A 6 5.57 18.06 9.75
N ARG A 7 5.17 17.24 8.78
CA ARG A 7 4.40 16.01 9.01
C ARG A 7 5.16 14.96 9.84
N PRO A 8 6.46 14.71 9.62
CA PRO A 8 7.23 13.78 10.46
C PRO A 8 7.30 14.21 11.93
N HIS A 9 7.33 15.52 12.20
CA HIS A 9 7.32 16.05 13.57
C HIS A 9 5.92 15.92 14.20
N PHE A 10 4.87 16.17 13.41
CA PHE A 10 3.48 15.94 13.84
C PHE A 10 3.25 14.48 14.22
N ASP A 11 3.63 13.54 13.34
CA ASP A 11 3.44 12.11 13.58
C ASP A 11 4.32 11.58 14.73
N ALA A 12 5.45 12.22 15.02
CA ALA A 12 6.33 11.88 16.13
C ALA A 12 6.00 12.61 17.45
N GLY A 13 4.92 13.41 17.49
CA GLY A 13 4.52 14.15 18.69
C GLY A 13 5.45 15.30 19.09
N ARG A 14 6.33 15.75 18.18
CA ARG A 14 7.27 16.85 18.42
C ARG A 14 6.65 18.17 17.99
N PHE A 15 6.27 18.98 18.95
CA PHE A 15 5.56 20.24 18.73
C PHE A 15 6.21 21.42 19.42
N ALA A 16 6.28 22.55 18.73
CA ALA A 16 6.54 23.84 19.35
C ALA A 16 5.33 24.26 20.21
N LYS A 17 5.59 24.76 21.41
CA LYS A 17 4.58 25.24 22.37
C LYS A 17 4.56 26.76 22.43
N GLN A 18 5.70 27.41 22.23
CA GLN A 18 5.84 28.86 22.21
C GLN A 18 6.88 29.30 21.17
N PHE A 19 6.75 30.53 20.68
CA PHE A 19 7.78 31.11 19.82
C PHE A 19 9.09 31.27 20.60
N GLY A 20 10.15 30.67 20.07
CA GLY A 20 11.50 30.75 20.65
C GLY A 20 11.86 29.61 21.60
N ASP A 21 10.94 28.67 21.88
CA ASP A 21 11.25 27.47 22.63
C ASP A 21 12.20 26.52 21.85
N ASP A 22 12.73 25.51 22.53
CA ASP A 22 13.68 24.57 21.91
C ASP A 22 13.06 23.82 20.72
N GLY A 23 11.76 23.52 20.77
CA GLY A 23 11.06 22.87 19.67
C GLY A 23 10.92 23.77 18.44
N HIS A 24 10.58 25.03 18.64
CA HIS A 24 10.46 26.06 17.62
C HIS A 24 11.82 26.32 16.96
N ARG A 25 12.89 26.43 17.77
CA ARG A 25 14.27 26.62 17.27
C ARG A 25 14.78 25.40 16.49
N GLN A 26 14.27 24.21 16.78
CA GLN A 26 14.56 22.98 16.05
C GLN A 26 13.61 22.73 14.86
N GLY A 27 12.70 23.66 14.54
CA GLY A 27 11.77 23.52 13.41
C GLY A 27 10.70 22.44 13.61
N TRP A 28 10.27 22.20 14.85
CA TRP A 28 9.21 21.24 15.15
C TRP A 28 7.83 21.69 14.64
N CYS A 29 6.85 20.79 14.71
CA CYS A 29 5.51 21.07 14.20
C CYS A 29 4.85 22.23 14.97
N LEU A 30 4.33 23.20 14.22
CA LEU A 30 3.66 24.40 14.77
C LEU A 30 2.15 24.19 15.02
N TYR A 31 1.68 22.95 15.10
CA TYR A 31 0.25 22.66 15.27
C TYR A 31 -0.33 23.32 16.54
N HIS A 32 0.36 23.20 17.68
CA HIS A 32 -0.07 23.82 18.93
C HIS A 32 0.04 25.35 18.95
N LEU A 33 0.77 25.95 18.00
CA LEU A 33 0.78 27.40 17.79
C LEU A 33 -0.38 27.87 16.89
N GLY A 34 -1.23 26.95 16.43
CA GLY A 34 -2.43 27.27 15.64
C GLY A 34 -2.27 27.13 14.13
N CYS A 35 -1.33 26.31 13.66
CA CYS A 35 -1.14 26.08 12.22
C CYS A 35 -2.42 25.51 11.56
N LYS A 36 -2.92 26.21 10.54
CA LYS A 36 -4.11 25.86 9.76
C LYS A 36 -3.84 24.96 8.54
N GLY A 37 -2.59 24.56 8.32
CA GLY A 37 -2.21 23.66 7.23
C GLY A 37 -3.03 22.37 7.09
N PRO A 38 -3.55 21.74 8.17
CA PRO A 38 -4.43 20.58 8.04
C PRO A 38 -5.75 20.83 7.28
N GLU A 39 -6.27 22.06 7.32
CA GLU A 39 -7.57 22.47 6.79
C GLU A 39 -7.44 23.59 5.74
N THR A 40 -6.29 23.70 5.06
CA THR A 40 -6.06 24.71 4.02
C THR A 40 -5.40 24.07 2.81
N TYR A 41 -6.00 24.26 1.64
CA TYR A 41 -5.44 23.80 0.37
C TYR A 41 -4.50 24.85 -0.24
N GLY A 42 -3.32 24.40 -0.69
CA GLY A 42 -2.34 25.25 -1.34
C GLY A 42 -1.02 24.55 -1.61
N ASN A 43 -0.17 25.20 -2.41
CA ASN A 43 1.16 24.74 -2.79
C ASN A 43 2.29 25.44 -1.99
N CYS A 44 1.96 26.19 -0.94
CA CYS A 44 2.91 27.02 -0.18
C CYS A 44 4.12 26.26 0.36
N SER A 45 3.97 24.97 0.69
CA SER A 45 5.05 24.12 1.21
C SER A 45 5.83 23.35 0.14
N THR A 46 5.42 23.44 -1.12
CA THR A 46 6.11 22.82 -2.26
C THR A 46 6.70 23.84 -3.21
N LEU A 47 5.91 24.84 -3.59
CA LEU A 47 6.37 25.92 -4.46
C LEU A 47 7.15 26.98 -3.67
N GLU A 48 6.85 27.11 -2.37
CA GLU A 48 7.38 28.19 -1.54
C GLU A 48 7.06 29.57 -2.13
N PHE A 49 7.83 30.59 -1.77
CA PHE A 49 7.67 31.95 -2.27
C PHE A 49 9.03 32.51 -2.72
N CYS A 50 8.98 33.41 -3.70
CA CYS A 50 10.09 34.25 -4.15
C CYS A 50 11.28 33.54 -4.83
N ASP A 51 11.21 32.22 -5.10
CA ASP A 51 12.22 31.45 -5.85
C ASP A 51 13.67 31.56 -5.35
N VAL A 52 13.87 32.05 -4.13
CA VAL A 52 15.18 32.17 -3.48
C VAL A 52 15.66 30.82 -2.91
N GLY A 53 14.77 29.84 -2.83
CA GLY A 53 15.00 28.54 -2.20
C GLY A 53 15.18 28.63 -0.67
N GLY A 54 15.17 27.48 -0.01
CA GLY A 54 15.51 27.40 1.42
C GLY A 54 14.32 27.42 2.38
N GLY A 55 13.13 26.99 1.97
CA GLY A 55 11.99 26.90 2.89
C GLY A 55 11.31 28.24 3.11
N ILE A 56 11.25 29.11 2.09
CA ILE A 56 10.67 30.45 2.22
C ILE A 56 9.15 30.39 2.08
N TRP A 57 8.50 30.08 3.19
CA TRP A 57 7.05 30.09 3.35
C TRP A 57 6.73 30.18 4.86
N PRO A 58 5.50 30.53 5.28
CA PRO A 58 5.23 30.88 6.68
C PRO A 58 5.73 29.85 7.71
N VAL A 59 5.48 28.56 7.50
CA VAL A 59 5.92 27.52 8.44
C VAL A 59 7.43 27.30 8.35
N GLY A 60 8.03 27.44 7.17
CA GLY A 60 9.48 27.34 7.01
C GLY A 60 10.24 28.46 7.74
N ILE A 61 9.65 29.65 7.86
CA ILE A 61 10.20 30.76 8.67
C ILE A 61 9.78 30.71 10.16
N GLY A 62 9.04 29.70 10.60
CA GLY A 62 8.63 29.50 12.00
C GLY A 62 7.25 30.06 12.38
N HIS A 63 6.47 30.60 11.45
CA HIS A 63 5.12 31.08 11.72
C HIS A 63 4.04 30.07 11.28
N PRO A 64 2.98 29.81 12.09
CA PRO A 64 1.90 28.93 11.67
C PRO A 64 1.23 29.42 10.38
N CYS A 65 0.78 28.48 9.53
CA CYS A 65 -0.12 28.81 8.44
C CYS A 65 -1.39 29.45 8.99
N TYR A 66 -1.79 30.60 8.46
CA TYR A 66 -3.01 31.29 8.87
C TYR A 66 -4.27 30.81 8.14
N GLY A 67 -4.11 30.06 7.05
CA GLY A 67 -5.22 29.55 6.25
C GLY A 67 -5.83 30.59 5.31
N CYS A 68 -5.04 31.53 4.81
CA CYS A 68 -5.51 32.61 3.94
C CYS A 68 -6.14 32.15 2.62
N ASN A 69 -5.83 30.92 2.16
CA ASN A 69 -6.38 30.36 0.93
C ASN A 69 -7.75 29.69 1.11
N GLU A 70 -8.16 29.40 2.35
CA GLU A 70 -9.38 28.63 2.60
C GLU A 70 -10.47 29.52 3.19
N GLU A 71 -11.64 29.50 2.54
CA GLU A 71 -12.81 30.25 3.00
C GLU A 71 -13.24 29.78 4.40
N GLY A 72 -13.56 30.74 5.28
CA GLY A 72 -13.95 30.44 6.66
C GLY A 72 -12.81 30.01 7.59
N ILE A 73 -11.56 29.95 7.11
CA ILE A 73 -10.38 29.67 7.92
C ILE A 73 -9.60 30.97 8.17
N GLY A 74 -8.96 31.50 7.14
CA GLY A 74 -8.26 32.78 7.21
C GLY A 74 -9.25 33.92 7.52
N PHE A 75 -8.83 34.86 8.37
CA PHE A 75 -9.62 36.03 8.80
C PHE A 75 -10.90 35.71 9.60
N THR A 76 -11.21 34.43 9.80
CA THR A 76 -12.33 33.96 10.62
C THR A 76 -11.82 33.29 11.89
N LYS A 77 -10.82 32.42 11.78
CA LYS A 77 -10.19 31.77 12.94
C LYS A 77 -9.06 32.63 13.51
N GLY A 78 -8.92 32.61 14.83
CA GLY A 78 -7.78 33.24 15.51
C GLY A 78 -6.45 32.58 15.12
N ILE A 79 -5.35 33.33 15.19
CA ILE A 79 -4.01 32.80 14.84
C ILE A 79 -3.69 31.57 15.69
N ALA A 80 -3.82 31.67 17.01
CA ALA A 80 -3.54 30.58 17.96
C ALA A 80 -4.66 29.52 18.05
N GLN A 81 -5.79 29.71 17.37
CA GLN A 81 -6.88 28.74 17.36
C GLN A 81 -6.43 27.45 16.66
N LEU A 82 -6.75 26.29 17.22
CA LEU A 82 -6.33 25.02 16.61
C LEU A 82 -7.18 24.70 15.37
N ALA A 83 -6.53 24.07 14.39
CA ALA A 83 -7.18 23.54 13.20
C ALA A 83 -7.90 22.23 13.50
N SER A 84 -8.98 21.97 12.75
CA SER A 84 -9.58 20.64 12.71
C SER A 84 -8.64 19.71 11.93
N VAL A 85 -8.35 18.53 12.48
CA VAL A 85 -7.50 17.54 11.84
C VAL A 85 -8.35 16.34 11.49
N GLU A 86 -8.53 16.11 10.18
CA GLU A 86 -9.35 15.01 9.66
C GLU A 86 -8.78 13.61 10.01
N ASN A 87 -7.47 13.53 10.30
CA ASN A 87 -6.84 12.31 10.81
C ASN A 87 -5.78 12.63 11.89
N PRO A 88 -6.19 12.75 13.17
CA PRO A 88 -5.30 13.17 14.26
C PRO A 88 -4.28 12.10 14.64
N THR A 89 -4.56 10.83 14.33
CA THR A 89 -3.60 9.73 14.54
C THR A 89 -2.66 9.61 13.34
N PRO A 90 -1.38 9.25 13.55
CA PRO A 90 -0.53 8.76 12.47
C PRO A 90 -1.28 7.70 11.69
N ARG A 91 -0.99 7.52 10.39
CA ARG A 91 -1.48 6.35 9.64
C ARG A 91 -0.87 5.10 10.27
N ASN A 92 -1.48 4.62 11.36
CA ASN A 92 -1.05 3.48 12.17
C ASN A 92 -1.26 2.16 11.41
N ALA A 93 -2.08 2.17 10.36
CA ALA A 93 -2.00 1.19 9.29
C ALA A 93 -0.84 1.54 8.35
N LYS A 94 0.41 1.44 8.84
CA LYS A 94 1.46 1.02 7.92
C LYS A 94 1.06 -0.41 7.52
N PRO A 95 0.87 -0.74 6.23
CA PRO A 95 0.66 -2.13 5.86
C PRO A 95 1.82 -2.91 6.48
N GLU A 96 1.48 -3.93 7.26
CA GLU A 96 2.47 -4.76 7.91
C GLU A 96 3.33 -5.37 6.81
N VAL A 97 4.61 -4.97 6.75
CA VAL A 97 5.59 -5.43 5.76
C VAL A 97 5.89 -6.94 5.87
N GLY A 98 5.30 -7.61 6.85
CA GLY A 98 5.31 -9.06 7.03
C GLY A 98 4.08 -9.79 6.47
N ILE A 99 3.08 -9.09 5.91
CA ILE A 99 1.96 -9.76 5.22
C ILE A 99 2.47 -10.26 3.87
N VAL A 100 3.01 -11.47 3.87
CA VAL A 100 3.19 -12.26 2.67
C VAL A 100 1.79 -12.71 2.26
N GLU A 101 1.22 -12.13 1.21
CA GLU A 101 -0.02 -12.65 0.62
C GLU A 101 0.24 -14.09 0.14
N GLY A 102 -0.31 -15.05 0.89
CA GLY A 102 -0.07 -16.47 0.69
C GLY A 102 -0.33 -17.22 1.98
N GLY A 103 -1.60 -17.53 2.26
CA GLY A 103 -1.97 -18.39 3.39
C GLY A 103 -1.15 -19.67 3.37
N HIS A 104 -0.87 -20.21 4.55
CA HIS A 104 0.01 -21.38 4.74
C HIS A 104 -0.54 -22.57 3.93
N VAL A 105 -0.04 -22.76 2.70
CA VAL A 105 -0.30 -23.98 1.94
C VAL A 105 0.50 -25.08 2.62
N SER A 106 -0.18 -25.86 3.47
CA SER A 106 0.46 -26.93 4.21
C SER A 106 1.03 -27.96 3.20
N PRO A 107 2.23 -28.50 3.44
CA PRO A 107 2.83 -29.50 2.56
C PRO A 107 1.92 -30.73 2.41
N THR A 108 1.08 -31.00 3.41
CA THR A 108 0.05 -32.04 3.39
C THR A 108 -1.03 -31.77 2.33
N ALA A 109 -1.52 -30.54 2.21
CA ALA A 109 -2.54 -30.18 1.22
C ALA A 109 -2.01 -30.30 -0.22
N MET A 110 -0.76 -29.87 -0.44
CA MET A 110 -0.09 -30.02 -1.74
C MET A 110 0.22 -31.48 -2.09
N GLY A 111 0.64 -32.28 -1.10
CA GLY A 111 0.90 -33.71 -1.30
C GLY A 111 -0.36 -34.49 -1.69
N LEU A 112 -1.49 -34.19 -1.06
CA LEU A 112 -2.76 -34.84 -1.39
C LEU A 112 -3.25 -34.48 -2.80
N LEU A 113 -3.23 -33.19 -3.15
CA LEU A 113 -3.65 -32.75 -4.49
C LEU A 113 -2.74 -33.32 -5.58
N GLY A 114 -1.42 -33.31 -5.38
CA GLY A 114 -0.47 -33.92 -6.32
C GLY A 114 -0.67 -35.44 -6.48
N GLY A 115 -0.92 -36.15 -5.38
CA GLY A 115 -1.17 -37.59 -5.39
C GLY A 115 -2.42 -37.99 -6.18
N VAL A 116 -3.51 -37.25 -6.02
CA VAL A 116 -4.78 -37.51 -6.74
C VAL A 116 -4.60 -37.28 -8.25
N VAL A 117 -3.99 -36.17 -8.65
CA VAL A 117 -3.76 -35.86 -10.07
C VAL A 117 -2.85 -36.90 -10.73
N GLY A 118 -1.76 -37.30 -10.05
CA GLY A 118 -0.84 -38.32 -10.55
C GLY A 118 -1.50 -39.68 -10.75
N LEU A 119 -2.37 -40.10 -9.83
CA LEU A 119 -3.09 -41.38 -9.94
C LEU A 119 -4.07 -41.38 -11.12
N VAL A 120 -4.89 -40.33 -11.25
CA VAL A 120 -5.88 -40.22 -12.34
C VAL A 120 -5.20 -40.23 -13.71
N ALA A 121 -4.11 -39.47 -13.86
CA ALA A 121 -3.36 -39.43 -15.12
C ALA A 121 -2.72 -40.79 -15.46
N GLY A 122 -2.14 -41.46 -14.45
CA GLY A 122 -1.50 -42.77 -14.63
C GLY A 122 -2.47 -43.86 -15.06
N VAL A 123 -3.63 -43.97 -14.39
CA VAL A 123 -4.68 -44.94 -14.74
C VAL A 123 -5.23 -44.66 -16.15
N SER A 124 -5.47 -43.39 -16.48
CA SER A 124 -5.99 -43.00 -17.80
C SER A 124 -5.03 -43.38 -18.94
N LEU A 125 -3.72 -43.12 -18.78
CA LEU A 125 -2.72 -43.47 -19.79
C LEU A 125 -2.59 -44.98 -19.99
N MET A 126 -2.63 -45.77 -18.92
CA MET A 126 -2.55 -47.23 -19.01
C MET A 126 -3.80 -47.81 -19.69
N ALA A 127 -4.99 -47.29 -19.39
CA ALA A 127 -6.22 -47.71 -20.05
C ALA A 127 -6.18 -47.43 -21.56
N VAL A 128 -5.74 -46.22 -21.97
CA VAL A 128 -5.59 -45.87 -23.40
C VAL A 128 -4.55 -46.76 -24.08
N LYS A 129 -3.42 -47.03 -23.43
CA LYS A 129 -2.37 -47.91 -23.98
C LYS A 129 -2.85 -49.35 -24.15
N GLU A 130 -3.64 -49.86 -23.22
CA GLU A 130 -4.18 -51.22 -23.30
C GLU A 130 -5.24 -51.34 -24.40
N LEU A 131 -6.15 -50.36 -24.51
CA LEU A 131 -7.12 -50.29 -25.61
C LEU A 131 -6.41 -50.22 -26.99
N GLY A 132 -5.32 -49.47 -27.08
CA GLY A 132 -4.49 -49.41 -28.28
C GLY A 132 -3.79 -50.73 -28.63
N ARG A 133 -3.36 -51.52 -27.62
CA ARG A 133 -2.83 -52.88 -27.84
C ARG A 133 -3.92 -53.84 -28.34
N GLN A 134 -5.10 -53.80 -27.73
CA GLN A 134 -6.24 -54.65 -28.11
C GLN A 134 -6.68 -54.39 -29.56
N GLN A 135 -6.81 -53.13 -29.97
CA GLN A 135 -7.11 -52.77 -31.37
C GLN A 135 -6.02 -53.20 -32.36
N LYS A 136 -4.74 -53.16 -31.96
CA LYS A 136 -3.64 -53.60 -32.83
C LYS A 136 -3.61 -55.12 -33.00
N THR A 137 -4.00 -55.88 -31.98
CA THR A 137 -4.14 -57.34 -32.04
C THR A 137 -5.33 -57.72 -32.92
N GLN A 138 -6.52 -57.14 -32.70
CA GLN A 138 -7.71 -57.39 -33.54
C GLN A 138 -7.47 -57.04 -35.01
N ARG A 139 -6.86 -55.89 -35.32
CA ARG A 139 -6.53 -55.53 -36.72
C ARG A 139 -5.55 -56.52 -37.37
N LYS A 140 -4.70 -57.17 -36.59
CA LYS A 140 -3.72 -58.14 -37.09
C LYS A 140 -4.36 -59.51 -37.33
N ASP A 141 -5.37 -59.86 -36.55
CA ASP A 141 -6.17 -61.08 -36.71
C ASP A 141 -7.17 -60.95 -37.89
N ASP A 142 -7.71 -59.74 -38.13
CA ASP A 142 -8.58 -59.44 -39.27
C ASP A 142 -7.83 -59.37 -40.62
N GLU A 143 -6.51 -59.16 -40.60
CA GLU A 143 -5.66 -59.02 -41.80
C GLU A 143 -4.99 -60.35 -42.24
N GLN A 144 -5.41 -61.49 -41.65
CA GLN A 144 -4.96 -62.82 -42.05
C GLN A 144 -6.05 -63.52 -42.88
N PRO A 145 -5.86 -63.75 -44.20
CA PRO A 145 -6.91 -64.31 -45.06
C PRO A 145 -7.21 -65.78 -44.69
N PRO A 146 -8.45 -66.25 -44.88
CA PRO A 146 -8.82 -67.61 -44.48
C PRO A 146 -8.02 -68.65 -45.30
N SER A 147 -7.22 -69.46 -44.59
CA SER A 147 -6.56 -70.63 -45.17
C SER A 147 -7.58 -71.76 -45.35
N LYS A 148 -7.69 -72.22 -46.60
CA LYS A 148 -8.48 -73.36 -47.05
C LYS A 148 -8.05 -74.65 -46.34
N GLU A 149 -9.02 -75.41 -45.83
CA GLU A 149 -9.31 -76.83 -46.14
C GLU A 149 -10.59 -77.28 -45.45
#